data_AF-A0A1I5A9U5-F1
#
_entry.id   AF-A0A1I5A9U5-F1
#
_cell.length_a   1.000
_cell.length_b   1.000
_cell.length_c   1.000
_cell.angle_alpha   90.00
_cell.angle_beta   90.00
_cell.angle_gamma   90.00
#
_symmetry.space_group_name_H-M   'P 1'
#
loop_
_entity.id
_entity.type
_entity.pdbx_description
1 polymer ?
#
loop_
_entity_poly.entity_id
_entity_poly.type
_entity_poly.pdbx_seq_one_letter_code
_entity_poly.pdbx_strand_id
1 'polypeptide(L)'
;MAALSIRTLLLTAATAAPMFLSIGIARAEGPPQAPAQQTLKSEIEGGNTREIKAPAGAAVPDVPTISFIESPTATCYQPDHTQDTCYINWYYLAVSADPNYMVSMQAEINVFGKVARYSGFFQTSMYVPFNMHDRGFKVACGGLGAGGDPEFGNAYAYTIRAKDSAALTSANYGTVFCPAYTP
;
A
#
# COMPACT_ATOMS: atom_id res chain seq x y z
N MET A 1 28.95 20.27 20.06
CA MET A 1 29.01 21.71 19.77
C MET A 1 29.41 21.88 18.31
N ALA A 2 28.46 22.21 17.44
CA ALA A 2 28.73 22.71 16.09
C ALA A 2 27.51 23.51 15.65
N ALA A 3 27.62 24.82 15.70
CA ALA A 3 26.61 25.77 15.29
C ALA A 3 26.73 25.99 13.77
N LEU A 4 25.63 25.85 13.03
CA LEU A 4 25.56 26.31 11.66
C LEU A 4 24.40 27.30 11.50
N SER A 5 24.79 28.56 11.51
CA SER A 5 24.00 29.75 11.20
C SER A 5 23.94 29.90 9.69
N ILE A 6 22.74 29.98 9.09
CA ILE A 6 22.57 30.51 7.74
C ILE A 6 21.41 31.50 7.71
N ARG A 7 21.78 32.66 7.17
CA ARG A 7 21.16 33.97 7.20
C ARG A 7 19.90 34.05 6.34
N THR A 8 18.95 34.79 6.90
CA THR A 8 17.94 35.62 6.25
C THR A 8 18.39 36.22 4.91
N LEU A 9 17.60 36.02 3.85
CA LEU A 9 17.64 36.85 2.66
C LEU A 9 16.22 37.36 2.36
N LEU A 10 15.93 38.57 2.83
CA LEU A 10 14.83 39.39 2.31
C LEU A 10 15.24 39.86 0.90
N LEU A 11 14.40 39.63 -0.10
CA LEU A 11 14.44 40.40 -1.34
C LEU A 11 13.03 40.92 -1.66
N THR A 12 12.82 42.17 -1.25
CA THR A 12 11.75 43.05 -1.70
C THR A 12 12.02 43.49 -3.13
N ALA A 13 11.13 43.15 -4.07
CA ALA A 13 11.09 43.73 -5.41
C ALA A 13 9.74 44.43 -5.60
N ALA A 14 9.75 45.74 -5.39
CA ALA A 14 8.76 46.66 -5.92
C ALA A 14 9.09 46.95 -7.39
N THR A 15 8.10 47.01 -8.29
CA THR A 15 7.87 48.14 -9.22
C THR A 15 6.84 47.85 -10.33
N ALA A 16 6.13 48.94 -10.65
CA ALA A 16 5.53 49.32 -11.94
C ALA A 16 4.24 48.61 -12.41
N ALA A 17 3.10 49.24 -12.07
CA ALA A 17 1.82 49.04 -12.74
C ALA A 17 1.72 49.92 -14.01
N PRO A 18 1.52 49.35 -15.21
CA PRO A 18 1.10 50.12 -16.38
C PRO A 18 -0.41 50.34 -16.38
N MET A 19 -0.85 51.60 -16.37
CA MET A 19 -2.22 51.99 -16.70
C MET A 19 -2.45 51.78 -18.20
N PHE A 20 -3.21 50.76 -18.56
CA PHE A 20 -3.73 50.58 -19.92
C PHE A 20 -5.13 51.21 -20.03
N LEU A 21 -5.28 52.12 -20.99
CA LEU A 21 -6.56 52.68 -21.45
C LEU A 21 -7.45 51.57 -22.02
N SER A 22 -8.60 51.35 -21.40
CA SER A 22 -9.62 50.41 -21.84
C SER A 22 -10.49 51.01 -22.95
N ILE A 23 -10.25 50.60 -24.20
CA ILE A 23 -11.21 50.76 -25.31
C ILE A 23 -12.30 49.71 -25.11
N GLY A 24 -13.50 50.14 -24.74
CA GLY A 24 -14.68 49.29 -24.59
C GLY A 24 -15.21 48.83 -25.94
N ILE A 25 -14.82 47.63 -26.38
CA ILE A 25 -15.50 46.91 -27.46
C ILE A 25 -16.71 46.23 -26.82
N ALA A 26 -17.92 46.68 -27.16
CA ALA A 26 -19.16 45.97 -26.85
C ALA A 26 -19.14 44.61 -27.56
N ARG A 27 -18.70 43.57 -26.85
CA ARG A 27 -18.82 42.18 -27.31
C ARG A 27 -20.26 41.76 -27.06
N ALA A 28 -20.95 41.35 -28.13
CA ALA A 28 -22.20 40.64 -28.03
C ALA A 28 -21.99 39.42 -27.11
N GLU A 29 -22.80 39.32 -26.05
CA GLU A 29 -22.84 38.14 -25.18
C GLU A 29 -23.30 36.95 -26.02
N GLY A 30 -22.32 36.16 -26.47
CA GLY A 30 -22.61 34.82 -26.98
C GLY A 30 -23.30 34.00 -25.90
N PRO A 31 -24.03 32.95 -26.29
CA PRO A 31 -24.69 32.05 -25.33
C PRO A 31 -23.66 31.58 -24.28
N PRO A 32 -24.06 31.44 -23.00
CA PRO A 32 -23.16 31.11 -21.91
C PRO A 32 -22.31 29.89 -22.27
N GLN A 33 -21.00 30.11 -22.35
CA GLN A 33 -20.04 29.08 -22.74
C GLN A 33 -20.08 28.00 -21.66
N ALA A 34 -20.42 26.77 -22.04
CA ALA A 34 -20.46 25.65 -21.10
C ALA A 34 -19.12 25.54 -20.36
N PRO A 35 -19.11 25.26 -19.04
CA PRO A 35 -17.89 25.18 -18.27
C PRO A 35 -16.94 24.17 -18.92
N ALA A 36 -15.68 24.58 -19.12
CA ALA A 36 -14.66 23.73 -19.71
C ALA A 36 -14.60 22.41 -18.94
N GLN A 37 -14.63 21.28 -19.65
CA GLN A 37 -14.46 19.96 -19.04
C GLN A 37 -12.99 19.54 -19.15
N GLN A 38 -12.44 19.00 -18.07
CA GLN A 38 -11.14 18.35 -18.04
C GLN A 38 -11.32 16.83 -17.92
N THR A 39 -10.54 16.06 -18.68
CA THR A 39 -10.50 14.60 -18.54
C THR A 39 -9.64 14.24 -17.33
N LEU A 40 -10.24 13.63 -16.31
CA LEU A 40 -9.56 13.20 -15.08
C LEU A 40 -8.80 11.88 -15.27
N LYS A 41 -9.38 10.94 -16.01
CA LYS A 41 -8.81 9.62 -16.27
C LYS A 41 -9.32 9.12 -17.61
N SER A 42 -8.43 8.51 -18.39
CA SER A 42 -8.75 7.84 -19.64
C SER A 42 -8.21 6.42 -19.59
N GLU A 43 -9.04 5.43 -19.91
CA GLU A 43 -8.69 4.01 -19.98
C GLU A 43 -9.07 3.48 -21.36
N ILE A 44 -8.16 2.73 -22.00
CA ILE A 44 -8.37 2.12 -23.32
C ILE A 44 -8.32 0.61 -23.16
N GLU A 45 -9.42 -0.07 -23.47
CA GLU A 45 -9.53 -1.53 -23.42
C GLU A 45 -10.18 -2.04 -24.71
N GLY A 46 -9.46 -2.87 -25.47
CA GLY A 46 -9.98 -3.51 -26.69
C GLY A 46 -10.46 -2.54 -27.78
N GLY A 47 -9.93 -1.31 -27.82
CA GLY A 47 -10.35 -0.27 -28.77
C GLY A 47 -11.48 0.64 -28.28
N ASN A 48 -12.07 0.36 -27.12
CA ASN A 48 -12.99 1.27 -26.44
C ASN A 48 -12.20 2.25 -25.56
N THR A 49 -12.58 3.52 -25.58
CA THR A 49 -12.01 4.55 -24.69
C THR A 49 -13.07 5.00 -23.70
N ARG A 50 -12.77 4.89 -22.40
CA ARG A 50 -13.63 5.41 -21.33
C ARG A 50 -12.93 6.60 -20.68
N GLU A 51 -13.58 7.76 -20.75
CA GLU A 51 -13.10 9.00 -20.14
C GLU A 51 -13.98 9.38 -18.95
N ILE A 52 -13.36 9.75 -17.84
CA ILE A 52 -14.03 10.43 -16.72
C ILE A 52 -13.76 11.92 -16.87
N LYS A 53 -14.80 12.73 -17.08
CA LYS A 53 -14.70 14.20 -17.21
C LYS A 53 -15.22 14.88 -15.97
N ALA A 54 -14.55 15.95 -15.55
CA ALA A 54 -15.02 16.85 -14.50
C ALA A 54 -14.95 18.31 -14.96
N PRO A 55 -15.71 19.22 -14.33
CA PRO A 55 -15.54 20.66 -14.57
C PRO A 55 -14.10 21.10 -14.32
N ALA A 56 -13.57 21.96 -15.19
CA ALA A 56 -12.26 22.58 -15.02
C ALA A 56 -12.23 23.37 -13.71
N GLY A 57 -11.20 23.15 -12.90
CA GLY A 57 -11.06 23.78 -11.58
C GLY A 57 -11.76 23.05 -10.44
N ALA A 58 -12.49 21.96 -10.68
CA ALA A 58 -12.88 21.06 -9.61
C ALA A 58 -11.62 20.41 -9.03
N ALA A 59 -11.35 20.63 -7.74
CA ALA A 59 -10.33 19.88 -7.03
C ALA A 59 -10.68 18.40 -7.15
N VAL A 60 -9.78 17.60 -7.73
CA VAL A 60 -9.93 16.15 -7.68
C VAL A 60 -9.91 15.79 -6.20
N PRO A 61 -10.97 15.16 -5.66
CA PRO A 61 -10.93 14.69 -4.28
C PRO A 61 -9.70 13.81 -4.15
N ASP A 62 -8.83 14.13 -3.20
CA ASP A 62 -7.72 13.26 -2.87
C ASP A 62 -8.34 11.96 -2.31
N VAL A 63 -8.47 10.97 -3.20
CA VAL A 63 -9.10 9.71 -2.83
C VAL A 63 -8.10 9.01 -1.94
N PRO A 64 -8.44 8.73 -0.66
CA PRO A 64 -7.52 8.05 0.22
C PRO A 64 -7.08 6.73 -0.41
N THR A 65 -5.77 6.54 -0.50
CA THR A 65 -5.19 5.32 -1.06
C THR A 65 -4.52 4.55 0.06
N ILE A 66 -4.86 3.26 0.14
CA ILE A 66 -4.08 2.28 0.89
C ILE A 66 -3.25 1.50 -0.13
N SER A 67 -1.95 1.36 0.11
CA SER A 67 -1.06 0.63 -0.77
C SER A 67 -1.35 -0.87 -0.72
N PHE A 68 -0.82 -1.60 -1.70
CA PHE A 68 -0.68 -3.04 -1.55
C PHE A 68 0.24 -3.36 -0.37
N ILE A 69 -0.02 -4.49 0.27
CA ILE A 69 0.84 -5.01 1.33
C ILE A 69 2.05 -5.65 0.65
N GLU A 70 3.24 -5.19 1.02
CA GLU A 70 4.48 -5.83 0.67
C GLU A 70 4.79 -6.92 1.69
N SER A 71 4.88 -8.17 1.24
CA SER A 71 5.22 -9.32 2.06
C SER A 71 6.21 -10.22 1.30
N PRO A 72 7.41 -9.70 0.95
CA PRO A 72 8.35 -10.48 0.17
C PRO A 72 8.76 -11.75 0.92
N THR A 73 8.79 -12.85 0.17
CA THR A 73 9.39 -14.11 0.57
C THR A 73 8.80 -14.67 1.87
N ALA A 74 7.53 -15.11 1.82
CA ALA A 74 7.03 -16.03 2.84
C ALA A 74 7.90 -17.30 2.81
N THR A 75 8.60 -17.58 3.90
CA THR A 75 9.49 -18.74 4.04
C THR A 75 8.93 -19.71 5.06
N CYS A 76 8.97 -21.01 4.75
CA CYS A 76 8.80 -22.06 5.73
C CYS A 76 10.10 -22.83 5.85
N TYR A 77 10.59 -23.05 7.07
CA TYR A 77 11.84 -23.76 7.30
C TYR A 77 11.75 -24.71 8.49
N GLN A 78 12.54 -25.78 8.44
CA GLN A 78 12.62 -26.82 9.47
C GLN A 78 13.98 -26.72 10.18
N PRO A 79 14.03 -26.26 11.45
CA PRO A 79 15.30 -26.13 12.16
C PRO A 79 15.95 -27.48 12.51
N ASP A 80 15.13 -28.49 12.78
CA ASP A 80 15.55 -29.84 13.15
C ASP A 80 14.80 -30.86 12.27
N HIS A 81 15.54 -31.54 11.39
CA HIS A 81 14.97 -32.50 10.44
C HIS A 81 14.37 -33.74 11.12
N THR A 82 14.76 -34.02 12.37
CA THR A 82 14.26 -35.16 13.16
C THR A 82 12.91 -34.88 13.84
N GLN A 83 12.39 -33.66 13.71
CA GLN A 83 11.09 -33.27 14.27
C GLN A 83 10.15 -32.78 13.17
N ASP A 84 8.88 -33.20 13.22
CA ASP A 84 7.82 -32.64 12.38
C ASP A 84 7.41 -31.24 12.87
N THR A 85 8.34 -30.29 12.83
CA THR A 85 8.15 -28.92 13.31
C THR A 85 8.86 -27.94 12.39
N CYS A 86 8.04 -27.15 11.71
CA CYS A 86 8.45 -26.08 10.81
C CYS A 86 8.02 -24.73 11.36
N TYR A 87 8.60 -23.65 10.84
CA TYR A 87 8.22 -22.28 11.17
C TYR A 87 8.00 -21.48 9.90
N ILE A 88 6.88 -20.75 9.85
CA ILE A 88 6.57 -19.80 8.79
C ILE A 88 6.96 -18.41 9.24
N ASN A 89 7.73 -17.70 8.41
CA ASN A 89 8.11 -16.31 8.66
C ASN A 89 8.15 -15.50 7.36
N TRP A 90 8.19 -14.18 7.48
CA TRP A 90 8.36 -13.23 6.40
C TRP A 90 9.60 -12.39 6.68
N TYR A 91 10.31 -11.98 5.63
CA TYR A 91 11.46 -11.09 5.79
C TYR A 91 11.04 -9.72 6.38
N TYR A 92 9.97 -9.16 5.84
CA TYR A 92 9.23 -8.06 6.47
C TYR A 92 7.78 -8.06 5.94
N LEU A 93 6.91 -7.34 6.66
CA LEU A 93 5.60 -6.92 6.18
C LEU A 93 5.53 -5.40 6.18
N ALA A 94 5.15 -4.79 5.06
CA ALA A 94 5.02 -3.35 4.96
C ALA A 94 3.72 -2.94 4.27
N VAL A 95 3.13 -1.84 4.71
CA VAL A 95 1.96 -1.21 4.08
C VAL A 95 1.98 0.28 4.36
N SER A 96 1.46 1.07 3.42
CA SER A 96 1.31 2.52 3.56
C SER A 96 -0.12 2.95 3.22
N ALA A 97 -0.53 4.09 3.77
CA ALA A 97 -1.77 4.78 3.46
C ALA A 97 -1.51 6.29 3.44
N ASP A 98 -2.11 6.98 2.48
CA ASP A 98 -2.03 8.43 2.33
C ASP A 98 -3.41 8.95 1.86
N PRO A 99 -4.00 9.96 2.52
CA PRO A 99 -3.51 10.73 3.68
C PRO A 99 -3.84 10.11 5.05
N ASN A 100 -4.31 8.86 5.09
CA ASN A 100 -4.77 8.19 6.31
C ASN A 100 -3.65 7.56 7.13
N TYR A 101 -3.96 7.21 8.38
CA TYR A 101 -3.05 6.46 9.24
C TYR A 101 -3.34 4.96 9.20
N MET A 102 -2.29 4.14 9.21
CA MET A 102 -2.43 2.70 9.39
C MET A 102 -2.90 2.39 10.82
N VAL A 103 -4.03 1.68 10.94
CA VAL A 103 -4.62 1.30 12.24
C VAL A 103 -4.19 -0.10 12.64
N SER A 104 -4.25 -1.05 11.71
CA SER A 104 -3.88 -2.43 12.02
C SER A 104 -3.39 -3.19 10.80
N MET A 105 -2.54 -4.19 11.04
CA MET A 105 -2.20 -5.24 10.11
C MET A 105 -2.32 -6.59 10.82
N GLN A 106 -2.90 -7.59 10.17
CA GLN A 106 -3.16 -8.91 10.72
C GLN A 106 -2.62 -9.97 9.76
N ALA A 107 -1.96 -11.00 10.31
CA ALA A 107 -1.57 -12.18 9.57
C ALA A 107 -2.42 -13.38 10.02
N GLU A 108 -2.86 -14.16 9.04
CA GLU A 108 -3.70 -15.34 9.22
C GLU A 108 -3.12 -16.49 8.40
N ILE A 109 -3.15 -17.69 8.98
CA ILE A 109 -2.76 -18.95 8.34
C ILE A 109 -4.00 -19.85 8.35
N ASN A 110 -4.35 -20.41 7.20
CA ASN A 110 -5.61 -21.13 6.96
C ASN A 110 -5.97 -22.20 8.00
N VAL A 111 -4.98 -22.86 8.60
CA VAL A 111 -5.21 -23.92 9.59
C VAL A 111 -5.39 -23.41 11.03
N PHE A 112 -4.92 -22.20 11.35
CA PHE A 112 -4.95 -21.63 12.72
C PHE A 112 -5.83 -20.39 12.86
N GLY A 113 -6.20 -19.76 11.74
CA GLY A 113 -6.79 -18.43 11.74
C GLY A 113 -5.72 -17.36 12.04
N LYS A 114 -6.10 -16.36 12.84
CA LYS A 114 -5.26 -15.19 13.12
C LYS A 114 -4.05 -15.56 13.99
N VAL A 115 -2.85 -15.40 13.44
CA VAL A 115 -1.59 -15.73 14.14
C VAL A 115 -0.86 -14.50 14.66
N ALA A 116 -1.12 -13.31 14.09
CA ALA A 116 -0.58 -12.07 14.60
C ALA A 116 -1.46 -10.85 14.28
N ARG A 117 -1.35 -9.84 15.14
CA ARG A 117 -1.99 -8.53 14.99
C ARG A 117 -1.03 -7.43 15.41
N TYR A 118 -0.75 -6.54 14.48
CA TYR A 118 -0.01 -5.30 14.70
C TYR A 118 -1.03 -4.17 14.75
N SER A 119 -0.91 -3.32 15.76
CA SER A 119 -1.73 -2.12 15.89
C SER A 119 -0.78 -0.93 16.00
N GLY A 120 -0.98 0.06 15.14
CA GLY A 120 -0.19 1.28 15.08
C GLY A 120 -0.99 2.48 15.54
N PHE A 121 -0.30 3.55 15.88
CA PHE A 121 -0.91 4.83 16.22
C PHE A 121 -0.19 5.94 15.43
N PHE A 122 -0.93 6.62 14.56
CA PHE A 122 -0.52 7.82 13.82
C PHE A 122 0.71 7.72 12.90
N GLN A 123 0.85 6.62 12.16
CA GLN A 123 1.82 6.55 11.06
C GLN A 123 1.10 6.23 9.75
N THR A 124 1.49 6.90 8.67
CA THR A 124 1.05 6.63 7.29
C THR A 124 1.66 5.34 6.75
N SER A 125 2.58 4.70 7.48
CA SER A 125 3.17 3.41 7.12
C SER A 125 3.24 2.50 8.34
N MET A 126 3.13 1.20 8.11
CA MET A 126 3.35 0.16 9.12
C MET A 126 4.37 -0.83 8.58
N TYR A 127 5.46 -1.03 9.32
CA TYR A 127 6.55 -1.96 8.98
C TYR A 127 6.76 -2.96 10.11
N VAL A 128 6.76 -4.25 9.78
CA VAL A 128 6.94 -5.35 10.73
C VAL A 128 8.13 -6.21 10.25
N PRO A 129 9.30 -6.09 10.90
CA PRO A 129 10.46 -6.92 10.54
C PRO A 129 10.32 -8.35 11.08
N PHE A 130 11.02 -9.30 10.43
CA PHE A 130 10.99 -10.73 10.77
C PHE A 130 11.25 -11.05 12.25
N ASN A 131 12.09 -10.24 12.93
CA ASN A 131 12.48 -10.47 14.32
C ASN A 131 11.35 -10.18 15.33
N MET A 132 10.23 -9.58 14.90
CA MET A 132 9.02 -9.47 15.73
C MET A 132 8.27 -10.79 15.90
N HIS A 133 8.57 -11.81 15.08
CA HIS A 133 7.97 -13.14 15.18
C HIS A 133 8.91 -14.15 15.85
N ASP A 134 10.05 -13.73 16.41
CA ASP A 134 11.12 -14.61 16.86
C ASP A 134 11.53 -15.60 15.75
N ARG A 135 11.17 -16.89 15.89
CA ARG A 135 11.43 -17.94 14.89
C ARG A 135 10.32 -18.05 13.83
N GLY A 136 9.20 -17.35 14.00
CA GLY A 136 8.02 -17.45 13.15
C GLY A 136 6.89 -18.26 13.79
N PHE A 137 5.90 -18.61 12.99
CA PHE A 137 4.71 -19.34 13.42
C PHE A 137 4.91 -20.85 13.24
N LYS A 138 4.83 -21.60 14.35
CA LYS A 138 5.05 -23.05 14.37
C LYS A 138 3.93 -23.78 13.61
N VAL A 139 4.33 -24.65 12.68
CA VAL A 139 3.45 -25.50 11.86
C VAL A 139 4.02 -26.92 11.76
N ALA A 140 3.23 -27.88 11.28
CA ALA A 140 3.75 -29.20 10.94
C ALA A 140 4.45 -29.15 9.58
N CYS A 141 5.62 -29.77 9.44
CA CYS A 141 6.28 -29.87 8.15
C CYS A 141 5.51 -30.81 7.22
N GLY A 142 5.02 -31.94 7.74
CA GLY A 142 4.30 -32.97 6.96
C GLY A 142 5.24 -33.82 6.10
N GLY A 143 4.80 -35.02 5.74
CA GLY A 143 5.54 -35.90 4.83
C GLY A 143 5.56 -35.39 3.39
N LEU A 144 6.42 -35.99 2.57
CA LEU A 144 6.57 -35.69 1.15
C LEU A 144 5.22 -35.77 0.40
N GLY A 145 4.86 -34.75 -0.38
CA GLY A 145 3.60 -34.68 -1.12
C GLY A 145 2.38 -34.21 -0.32
N ALA A 146 2.50 -33.97 0.99
CA ALA A 146 1.34 -33.66 1.84
C ALA A 146 0.64 -32.35 1.44
N GLY A 147 1.38 -31.37 0.90
CA GLY A 147 0.87 -30.10 0.40
C GLY A 147 0.44 -30.10 -1.06
N GLY A 148 0.44 -31.26 -1.73
CA GLY A 148 0.11 -31.41 -3.15
C GLY A 148 1.30 -31.25 -4.10
N ASP A 149 2.44 -30.76 -3.62
CA ASP A 149 3.71 -30.78 -4.36
C ASP A 149 4.55 -31.99 -3.91
N PRO A 150 4.95 -32.90 -4.84
CA PRO A 150 5.69 -34.10 -4.50
C PRO A 150 7.10 -33.84 -3.96
N GLU A 151 7.66 -32.63 -4.06
CA GLU A 151 9.00 -32.31 -3.54
C GLU A 151 8.97 -31.71 -2.13
N PHE A 152 7.80 -31.29 -1.65
CA PHE A 152 7.64 -30.57 -0.39
C PHE A 152 6.69 -31.27 0.60
N GLY A 153 6.68 -30.77 1.83
CA GLY A 153 5.74 -31.17 2.87
C GLY A 153 4.39 -30.48 2.72
N ASN A 154 3.78 -30.09 3.84
CA ASN A 154 2.54 -29.33 3.91
C ASN A 154 2.65 -27.98 3.20
N ALA A 155 1.54 -27.57 2.62
CA ALA A 155 1.35 -26.23 2.06
C ALA A 155 0.36 -25.44 2.93
N TYR A 156 0.72 -24.20 3.27
CA TYR A 156 -0.08 -23.33 4.11
C TYR A 156 -0.47 -22.07 3.35
N ALA A 157 -1.78 -21.86 3.18
CA ALA A 157 -2.29 -20.62 2.65
C ALA A 157 -2.28 -19.56 3.76
N TYR A 158 -1.82 -18.36 3.43
CA TYR A 158 -1.83 -17.23 4.35
C TYR A 158 -2.63 -16.06 3.78
N THR A 159 -3.12 -15.22 4.67
CA THR A 159 -3.76 -13.95 4.34
C THR A 159 -3.22 -12.87 5.25
N ILE A 160 -2.79 -11.76 4.67
CA ILE A 160 -2.39 -10.57 5.41
C ILE A 160 -3.42 -9.48 5.10
N ARG A 161 -3.97 -8.84 6.13
CA ARG A 161 -4.97 -7.77 5.98
C ARG A 161 -4.52 -6.54 6.73
N ALA A 162 -4.56 -5.39 6.07
CA ALA A 162 -4.28 -4.10 6.66
C ALA A 162 -5.54 -3.23 6.63
N LYS A 163 -5.68 -2.34 7.60
CA LYS A 163 -6.79 -1.38 7.73
C LYS A 163 -6.26 0.00 8.13
N ASP A 164 -6.72 1.03 7.46
CA ASP A 164 -6.40 2.43 7.77
C ASP A 164 -7.48 3.11 8.65
N SER A 165 -7.28 4.40 8.96
CA SER A 165 -8.18 5.21 9.78
C SER A 165 -9.49 5.59 9.08
N ALA A 166 -9.58 5.51 7.75
CA ALA A 166 -10.81 5.67 6.99
C ALA A 166 -11.52 4.33 6.74
N ALA A 167 -11.07 3.26 7.39
CA ALA A 167 -11.55 1.90 7.24
C ALA A 167 -11.38 1.29 5.83
N LEU A 168 -10.50 1.86 5.01
CA LEU A 168 -10.03 1.18 3.80
C LEU A 168 -9.19 -0.03 4.21
N THR A 169 -9.29 -1.09 3.40
CA THR A 169 -8.59 -2.34 3.64
C THR A 169 -7.75 -2.74 2.45
N SER A 170 -6.57 -3.27 2.74
CA SER A 170 -5.70 -3.92 1.76
C SER A 170 -5.49 -5.37 2.19
N ALA A 171 -5.30 -6.27 1.23
CA ALA A 171 -5.06 -7.67 1.50
C ALA A 171 -4.02 -8.26 0.55
N ASN A 172 -3.17 -9.14 1.09
CA ASN A 172 -2.25 -9.98 0.31
C ASN A 172 -2.48 -11.45 0.67
N TYR A 173 -2.38 -12.31 -0.34
CA TYR A 173 -2.64 -13.73 -0.24
C TYR A 173 -1.47 -14.50 -0.84
N GLY A 174 -1.20 -15.67 -0.30
CA GLY A 174 -0.22 -16.57 -0.88
C GLY A 174 -0.24 -17.94 -0.23
N THR A 175 0.63 -18.80 -0.72
CA THR A 175 0.86 -20.14 -0.18
C THR A 175 2.36 -20.28 0.09
N VAL A 176 2.70 -20.88 1.23
CA VAL A 176 4.07 -21.27 1.55
C VAL A 176 4.14 -22.78 1.65
N PHE A 177 5.13 -23.37 0.98
CA PHE A 177 5.42 -24.80 1.06
C PHE A 177 6.52 -25.02 2.10
N CYS A 178 6.31 -25.98 3.00
CA CYS A 178 7.29 -26.36 3.99
C CYS A 178 8.18 -27.51 3.47
N PRO A 179 9.44 -27.61 3.93
CA PRO A 179 10.24 -28.81 3.71
C PRO A 179 9.51 -30.07 4.18
N ALA A 180 9.72 -31.19 3.49
CA ALA A 180 9.16 -32.46 3.90
C ALA A 180 9.89 -33.00 5.14
N TYR A 181 9.13 -33.46 6.13
CA TYR A 181 9.67 -34.19 7.28
C TYR A 181 10.12 -35.59 6.84
N THR A 182 11.38 -35.91 7.12
CA THR A 182 12.00 -37.22 6.84
C THR A 182 12.62 -37.77 8.14
N PRO A 183 11.88 -38.60 8.90
CA PRO A 183 12.35 -39.16 10.17
C PRO A 183 13.57 -40.08 10.03
#